data_AF-A0A6I9YF19-F1
#
_entry.id   AF-A0A6I9YF19-F1
#
_cell.length_a   1.000
_cell.length_b   1.000
_cell.length_c   1.000
_cell.angle_alpha   90.00
_cell.angle_beta   90.00
_cell.angle_gamma   90.00
#
_symmetry.space_group_name_H-M   'P 1'
#
loop_
_entity.id
_entity.type
_entity.pdbx_description
1 polymer ?
#
loop_
_entity_poly.entity_id
_entity_poly.type
_entity_poly.pdbx_seq_one_letter_code
_entity_poly.pdbx_strand_id
1 'polypeptide(L)'
;MDPDISLLFKCPDSGGIPESHVRAEVSPLYDRNTLPGDQVRIDSVWAARCQQNPWLFDRAKFRLHSATLNDGNLLTFHLGLTSYKDFVGTNLAETAWQLREQGRKDFGNSQAYLAEPLGVGAMVHTADDNFVFLRRSLRVGEAPGKVDVPGGHPEPQAVLGVDASVGSLIRHQDLPGDLVVRELFSSVLREIQDEVNLQPAALSRPLLLGIVRNETTAGRCSAEFYVRCSLSSEEVKQRYTLGGPEAQESVSIIFVSREDPDVRLSKALSYALRHGAEKMGLHMSSDGFVDVGEILRLPQFKAWSQEDVERVVESNEKQRFTLCRHPSGGHLQIRANQGHSLQVPELELTALQTLKDFPETVAHGTLLRHWPAIRQHGLSRMGRTHIHLAPGLPGEGAVLSGMRDSSEVAIIIDIPKALADGIAFFRSANGVILTPGNADGLLLPCYFSRALQLRPRRKSEASSWSWAQVQGSER
;
A
#
# COMPACT_ATOMS: atom_id res chain seq x y z
N MET A 1 6.69 -4.28 -13.75
CA MET A 1 5.95 -5.26 -12.92
C MET A 1 6.90 -5.77 -11.86
N ASP A 2 6.39 -6.12 -10.69
CA ASP A 2 7.18 -6.69 -9.61
C ASP A 2 7.76 -8.05 -10.07
N PRO A 3 9.09 -8.26 -10.06
CA PRO A 3 9.70 -9.51 -10.53
C PRO A 3 9.38 -10.71 -9.62
N ASP A 4 8.93 -10.47 -8.38
CA ASP A 4 8.73 -11.51 -7.38
C ASP A 4 7.34 -12.18 -7.50
N ILE A 5 6.41 -11.57 -8.26
CA ILE A 5 5.04 -12.05 -8.43
C ILE A 5 4.65 -12.10 -9.91
N SER A 6 4.11 -13.24 -10.35
CA SER A 6 3.49 -13.39 -11.67
C SER A 6 2.01 -13.77 -11.57
N LEU A 7 1.19 -13.33 -12.53
CA LEU A 7 -0.22 -13.70 -12.61
C LEU A 7 -0.38 -14.95 -13.47
N LEU A 8 -0.82 -16.06 -12.86
CA LEU A 8 -1.16 -17.28 -13.58
C LEU A 8 -2.56 -17.18 -14.18
N PHE A 9 -3.50 -16.62 -13.41
CA PHE A 9 -4.87 -16.42 -13.83
C PHE A 9 -5.39 -15.11 -13.24
N LYS A 10 -6.13 -14.34 -14.05
CA LYS A 10 -6.86 -13.16 -13.62
C LYS A 10 -8.31 -13.33 -14.06
N CYS A 11 -9.25 -13.17 -13.13
CA CYS A 11 -10.66 -13.16 -13.46
C CYS A 11 -10.96 -12.08 -14.52
N PRO A 12 -11.64 -12.41 -15.63
CA PRO A 12 -11.99 -11.44 -16.67
C PRO A 12 -12.91 -10.34 -16.13
N ASP A 13 -13.88 -10.74 -15.31
CA ASP A 13 -14.85 -9.85 -14.70
C ASP A 13 -14.32 -9.29 -13.38
N SER A 14 -14.50 -7.99 -13.15
CA SER A 14 -14.07 -7.34 -11.91
C SER A 14 -14.83 -7.82 -10.66
N GLY A 15 -15.89 -8.61 -10.83
CA GLY A 15 -16.69 -9.18 -9.74
C GLY A 15 -16.12 -10.46 -9.13
N GLY A 16 -15.10 -11.09 -9.74
CA GLY A 16 -14.60 -12.40 -9.31
C GLY A 16 -15.51 -13.58 -9.71
N ILE A 17 -15.00 -14.80 -9.57
CA ILE A 17 -15.71 -16.05 -9.92
C ILE A 17 -16.31 -16.68 -8.65
N PRO A 18 -17.63 -16.91 -8.57
CA PRO A 18 -18.24 -17.59 -7.44
C PRO A 18 -17.97 -19.10 -7.47
N GLU A 19 -18.09 -19.76 -6.32
CA GLU A 19 -17.90 -21.22 -6.14
C GLU A 19 -18.65 -22.06 -7.18
N SER A 20 -19.87 -21.66 -7.55
CA SER A 20 -20.71 -22.36 -8.53
C SER A 20 -20.15 -22.40 -9.95
N HIS A 21 -19.18 -21.54 -10.26
CA HIS A 21 -18.52 -21.44 -11.57
C HIS A 21 -17.08 -21.95 -11.53
N VAL A 22 -16.75 -22.75 -10.51
CA VAL A 22 -15.46 -23.42 -10.37
C VAL A 22 -15.66 -24.93 -10.35
N ARG A 23 -14.76 -25.65 -11.01
CA ARG A 23 -14.63 -27.11 -10.94
C ARG A 23 -13.19 -27.48 -10.56
N ALA A 24 -13.02 -28.67 -10.01
CA ALA A 24 -11.72 -29.27 -9.81
C ALA A 24 -11.69 -30.66 -10.46
N GLU A 25 -10.58 -30.96 -11.12
CA GLU A 25 -10.22 -32.29 -11.56
C GLU A 25 -9.00 -32.73 -10.76
N VAL A 26 -9.15 -33.79 -9.95
CA VAL A 26 -8.07 -34.32 -9.11
C VAL A 26 -7.58 -35.62 -9.72
N SER A 27 -6.28 -35.68 -10.06
CA SER A 27 -5.71 -36.84 -10.77
C SER A 27 -4.21 -36.98 -10.50
N PRO A 28 -3.69 -38.22 -10.42
CA PRO A 28 -2.24 -38.45 -10.32
C PRO A 28 -1.47 -37.94 -11.56
N LEU A 29 -2.15 -37.70 -12.69
CA LEU A 29 -1.55 -37.04 -13.86
C LEU A 29 -1.07 -35.62 -13.57
N TYR A 30 -1.64 -34.99 -12.53
CA TYR A 30 -1.31 -33.63 -12.10
C TYR A 30 -0.34 -33.61 -10.90
N ASP A 31 0.17 -34.77 -10.49
CA ASP A 31 1.19 -34.86 -9.46
C ASP A 31 2.55 -34.39 -9.98
N ARG A 32 3.47 -34.22 -9.03
CA ARG A 32 4.86 -33.86 -9.32
C ARG A 32 5.57 -35.02 -10.02
N ASN A 33 6.34 -34.73 -11.06
CA ASN A 33 7.27 -35.71 -11.65
C ASN A 33 8.45 -35.93 -10.70
N THR A 34 9.04 -37.13 -10.72
CA THR A 34 10.16 -37.47 -9.85
C THR A 34 11.43 -37.74 -10.65
N LEU A 35 12.58 -37.39 -10.06
CA LEU A 35 13.90 -37.75 -10.57
C LEU A 35 14.46 -38.95 -9.79
N PRO A 36 15.40 -39.72 -10.36
CA PRO A 36 16.13 -40.73 -9.61
C PRO A 36 16.82 -40.13 -8.37
N GLY A 37 16.62 -40.74 -7.20
CA GLY A 37 17.20 -40.28 -5.94
C GLY A 37 16.51 -39.07 -5.29
N ASP A 38 15.45 -38.55 -5.90
CA ASP A 38 14.79 -37.33 -5.43
C ASP A 38 14.17 -37.49 -4.03
N GLN A 39 13.56 -38.64 -3.77
CA GLN A 39 12.99 -38.95 -2.45
C GLN A 39 14.07 -38.96 -1.35
N VAL A 40 15.24 -39.53 -1.62
CA VAL A 40 16.35 -39.59 -0.65
C VAL A 40 16.82 -38.17 -0.29
N ARG A 41 16.89 -37.29 -1.29
CA ARG A 41 17.25 -35.88 -1.12
C ARG A 41 16.19 -35.14 -0.30
N ILE A 42 14.90 -35.29 -0.64
CA ILE A 42 13.78 -34.68 0.09
C ILE A 42 13.77 -35.15 1.54
N ASP A 43 13.92 -36.46 1.79
CA ASP A 43 13.97 -37.04 3.13
C ASP A 43 15.13 -36.48 3.96
N SER A 44 16.31 -36.32 3.34
CA SER A 44 17.48 -35.74 4.00
C SER A 44 17.28 -34.27 4.38
N VAL A 45 16.75 -33.45 3.46
CA VAL A 45 16.45 -32.03 3.72
C VAL A 45 15.40 -31.89 4.81
N TRP A 46 14.35 -32.71 4.76
CA TRP A 46 13.30 -32.73 5.78
C TRP A 46 13.84 -33.11 7.16
N ALA A 47 14.63 -34.17 7.25
CA ALA A 47 15.24 -34.60 8.51
C ALA A 47 16.11 -33.49 9.12
N ALA A 48 16.93 -32.82 8.31
CA ALA A 48 17.73 -31.68 8.77
C ALA A 48 16.85 -30.51 9.26
N ARG A 49 15.73 -30.24 8.59
CA ARG A 49 14.80 -29.18 8.99
C ARG A 49 14.06 -29.52 10.29
N CYS A 50 13.61 -30.76 10.48
CA CYS A 50 13.01 -31.21 11.73
C CYS A 50 13.98 -31.18 12.91
N GLN A 51 15.29 -31.40 12.70
CA GLN A 51 16.30 -31.23 13.75
C GLN A 51 16.39 -29.77 14.23
N GLN A 52 16.26 -28.81 13.32
CA GLN A 52 16.27 -27.39 13.66
C GLN A 52 14.94 -26.92 14.27
N ASN A 53 13.82 -27.50 13.84
CA ASN A 53 12.47 -27.16 14.29
C ASN A 53 11.67 -28.43 14.60
N PRO A 54 11.76 -28.96 15.84
CA PRO A 54 11.13 -30.24 16.22
C PRO A 54 9.59 -30.24 16.15
N TRP A 55 8.99 -29.06 16.08
CA TRP A 55 7.53 -28.87 16.00
C TRP A 55 6.97 -29.02 14.58
N LEU A 56 7.84 -29.14 13.56
CA LEU A 56 7.41 -29.35 12.19
C LEU A 56 6.86 -30.76 12.00
N PHE A 57 5.68 -30.84 11.40
CA PHE A 57 5.06 -32.09 10.97
C PHE A 57 4.72 -32.01 9.48
N ASP A 58 4.72 -33.14 8.81
CA ASP A 58 4.36 -33.22 7.39
C ASP A 58 2.83 -33.32 7.24
N ARG A 59 2.29 -32.71 6.18
CA ARG A 59 0.87 -32.79 5.81
C ARG A 59 0.70 -32.81 4.30
N ALA A 60 -0.29 -33.57 3.85
CA ALA A 60 -0.73 -33.55 2.46
C ALA A 60 -1.32 -32.18 2.10
N LYS A 61 -1.07 -31.74 0.86
CA LYS A 61 -1.56 -30.49 0.28
C LYS A 61 -2.04 -30.75 -1.15
N PHE A 62 -2.90 -29.88 -1.66
CA PHE A 62 -3.22 -29.86 -3.10
C PHE A 62 -2.06 -29.29 -3.89
N ARG A 63 -1.70 -29.91 -5.02
CA ARG A 63 -0.73 -29.39 -5.98
C ARG A 63 -1.48 -28.72 -7.13
N LEU A 64 -1.16 -27.47 -7.45
CA LEU A 64 -1.73 -26.83 -8.65
C LEU A 64 -0.91 -27.20 -9.89
N HIS A 65 -1.50 -27.95 -10.82
CA HIS A 65 -0.88 -28.18 -12.13
C HIS A 65 -1.21 -27.07 -13.12
N SER A 66 -2.50 -26.75 -13.28
CA SER A 66 -2.98 -25.69 -14.18
C SER A 66 -4.38 -25.22 -13.78
N ALA A 67 -4.78 -24.07 -14.32
CA ALA A 67 -6.15 -23.57 -14.23
C ALA A 67 -6.59 -23.11 -15.63
N THR A 68 -7.75 -23.59 -16.09
CA THR A 68 -8.26 -23.32 -17.45
C THR A 68 -9.65 -22.73 -17.38
N LEU A 69 -9.86 -21.58 -18.02
CA LEU A 69 -11.16 -20.94 -18.15
C LEU A 69 -11.78 -21.33 -19.49
N ASN A 70 -12.96 -21.95 -19.47
CA ASN A 70 -13.70 -22.32 -20.68
C ASN A 70 -14.65 -21.18 -21.11
N ASP A 71 -15.16 -21.24 -22.35
CA ASP A 71 -15.99 -20.20 -22.98
C ASP A 71 -17.28 -19.81 -22.20
N GLY A 72 -17.71 -20.63 -21.24
CA GLY A 72 -18.83 -20.35 -20.33
C GLY A 72 -18.45 -19.69 -19.01
N ASN A 73 -17.26 -19.07 -18.90
CA ASN A 73 -16.68 -18.54 -17.66
C ASN A 73 -16.57 -19.57 -16.51
N LEU A 74 -16.49 -20.86 -16.88
CA LEU A 74 -16.30 -21.95 -15.94
C LEU A 74 -14.80 -22.22 -15.79
N LEU A 75 -14.27 -22.00 -14.58
CA LEU A 75 -12.87 -22.23 -14.26
C LEU A 75 -12.66 -23.67 -13.77
N THR A 76 -11.76 -24.40 -14.40
CA THR A 76 -11.35 -25.74 -13.94
C THR A 76 -9.94 -25.69 -13.36
N PHE A 77 -9.81 -26.07 -12.09
CA PHE A 77 -8.54 -26.38 -11.44
C PHE A 77 -8.12 -27.81 -11.75
N HIS A 78 -6.91 -27.99 -12.26
CA HIS A 78 -6.29 -29.31 -12.45
C HIS A 78 -5.32 -29.54 -11.29
N LEU A 79 -5.66 -30.46 -10.40
CA LEU A 79 -5.01 -30.61 -9.10
C LEU A 79 -4.40 -32.01 -8.93
N GLY A 80 -3.15 -32.02 -8.48
CA GLY A 80 -2.51 -33.21 -7.94
C GLY A 80 -2.51 -33.20 -6.42
N LEU A 81 -1.78 -34.15 -5.83
CA LEU A 81 -1.45 -34.21 -4.42
C LEU A 81 0.06 -34.01 -4.21
N THR A 82 0.39 -33.36 -3.11
CA THR A 82 1.77 -33.12 -2.68
C THR A 82 1.82 -33.08 -1.15
N SER A 83 2.96 -32.73 -0.57
CA SER A 83 3.10 -32.55 0.87
C SER A 83 3.96 -31.36 1.25
N TYR A 84 3.87 -30.94 2.50
CA TYR A 84 4.73 -29.91 3.05
C TYR A 84 6.21 -30.34 3.02
N LYS A 85 6.48 -31.62 3.27
CA LYS A 85 7.81 -32.22 3.13
C LYS A 85 8.36 -32.10 1.70
N ASP A 86 7.56 -32.43 0.70
CA ASP A 86 7.95 -32.28 -0.71
C ASP A 86 8.22 -30.81 -1.04
N PHE A 87 7.38 -29.89 -0.56
CA PHE A 87 7.59 -28.45 -0.73
C PHE A 87 8.93 -27.97 -0.17
N VAL A 88 9.27 -28.39 1.05
CA VAL A 88 10.56 -28.09 1.68
C VAL A 88 11.72 -28.67 0.85
N GLY A 89 11.56 -29.90 0.35
CA GLY A 89 12.58 -30.60 -0.42
C GLY A 89 12.70 -30.16 -1.88
N THR A 90 11.72 -29.44 -2.45
CA THR A 90 11.78 -28.99 -3.85
C THR A 90 11.77 -27.47 -3.99
N ASN A 91 10.70 -26.79 -3.56
CA ASN A 91 10.50 -25.36 -3.80
C ASN A 91 11.38 -24.50 -2.91
N LEU A 92 11.56 -24.89 -1.64
CA LEU A 92 12.41 -24.19 -0.69
C LEU A 92 13.86 -24.71 -0.67
N ALA A 93 14.18 -25.68 -1.51
CA ALA A 93 15.54 -26.19 -1.63
C ALA A 93 16.42 -25.18 -2.39
N GLU A 94 17.69 -25.08 -2.01
CA GLU A 94 18.68 -24.24 -2.73
C GLU A 94 18.83 -24.65 -4.20
N THR A 95 18.49 -25.91 -4.51
CA THR A 95 18.53 -26.50 -5.86
C THR A 95 17.21 -26.33 -6.65
N ALA A 96 16.23 -25.58 -6.13
CA ALA A 96 14.94 -25.37 -6.82
C ALA A 96 15.11 -24.85 -8.26
N TRP A 97 16.09 -23.98 -8.50
CA TRP A 97 16.38 -23.46 -9.84
C TRP A 97 16.82 -24.56 -10.82
N GLN A 98 17.56 -25.56 -10.36
CA GLN A 98 17.99 -26.71 -11.18
C GLN A 98 16.78 -27.57 -11.56
N LEU A 99 15.88 -27.81 -10.60
CA LEU A 99 14.61 -28.50 -10.86
C LEU A 99 13.77 -27.75 -11.90
N ARG A 100 13.75 -26.41 -11.85
CA ARG A 100 13.05 -25.57 -12.83
C ARG A 100 13.66 -25.61 -14.22
N GLU A 101 14.99 -25.68 -14.31
CA GLU A 101 15.68 -25.80 -15.58
C GLU A 101 15.46 -27.19 -16.18
N GLN A 102 15.59 -28.24 -15.38
CA GLN A 102 15.39 -29.61 -15.81
C GLN A 102 13.94 -29.87 -16.25
N GLY A 103 12.96 -29.37 -15.49
CA GLY A 103 11.54 -29.49 -15.86
C GLY A 103 11.22 -28.81 -17.20
N ARG A 104 11.86 -27.67 -17.49
CA ARG A 104 11.74 -27.02 -18.80
C ARG A 104 12.32 -27.87 -19.92
N LYS A 105 13.47 -28.51 -19.70
CA LYS A 105 14.12 -29.38 -20.70
C LYS A 105 13.29 -30.63 -20.98
N ASP A 106 12.79 -31.28 -19.95
CA ASP A 106 12.17 -32.60 -20.07
C ASP A 106 10.70 -32.53 -20.46
N PHE A 107 9.98 -31.50 -19.99
CA PHE A 107 8.52 -31.39 -20.14
C PHE A 107 8.04 -30.06 -20.72
N GLY A 108 8.94 -29.12 -21.04
CA GLY A 108 8.55 -27.74 -21.38
C GLY A 108 7.87 -27.00 -20.21
N ASN A 109 7.96 -27.53 -18.99
CA ASN A 109 7.28 -27.01 -17.80
C ASN A 109 8.27 -26.85 -16.65
N SER A 110 8.59 -25.60 -16.28
CA SER A 110 9.52 -25.30 -15.19
C SER A 110 9.08 -25.82 -13.83
N GLN A 111 7.83 -26.24 -13.69
CA GLN A 111 7.29 -26.66 -12.42
C GLN A 111 7.10 -28.18 -12.30
N ALA A 112 7.45 -28.93 -13.36
CA ALA A 112 7.21 -30.37 -13.44
C ALA A 112 7.80 -31.17 -12.27
N TYR A 113 8.96 -30.74 -11.74
CA TYR A 113 9.66 -31.36 -10.62
C TYR A 113 9.44 -30.66 -9.27
N LEU A 114 8.52 -29.70 -9.19
CA LEU A 114 8.23 -28.93 -7.98
C LEU A 114 6.91 -29.37 -7.34
N ALA A 115 6.88 -29.35 -6.00
CA ALA A 115 5.73 -29.72 -5.19
C ALA A 115 4.52 -28.80 -5.41
N GLU A 116 4.75 -27.49 -5.53
CA GLU A 116 3.74 -26.45 -5.77
C GLU A 116 2.44 -26.60 -4.94
N PRO A 117 2.52 -26.62 -3.59
CA PRO A 117 1.32 -26.64 -2.77
C PRO A 117 0.50 -25.37 -3.00
N LEU A 118 -0.78 -25.54 -3.35
CA LEU A 118 -1.72 -24.46 -3.58
C LEU A 118 -2.06 -23.77 -2.25
N GLY A 119 -1.76 -22.48 -2.16
CA GLY A 119 -2.24 -21.62 -1.07
C GLY A 119 -3.60 -21.00 -1.37
N VAL A 120 -4.21 -20.41 -0.35
CA VAL A 120 -5.36 -19.51 -0.46
C VAL A 120 -5.09 -18.23 0.32
N GLY A 121 -5.53 -17.09 -0.21
CA GLY A 121 -5.45 -15.78 0.46
C GLY A 121 -6.75 -14.99 0.29
N ALA A 122 -7.05 -14.08 1.21
CA ALA A 122 -8.26 -13.26 1.15
C ALA A 122 -8.01 -11.76 1.30
N MET A 123 -8.55 -11.02 0.34
CA MET A 123 -8.83 -9.59 0.48
C MET A 123 -10.10 -9.42 1.29
N VAL A 124 -9.96 -9.35 2.61
CA VAL A 124 -11.08 -9.08 3.52
C VAL A 124 -11.40 -7.59 3.49
N HIS A 125 -12.62 -7.25 3.08
CA HIS A 125 -13.09 -5.89 2.88
C HIS A 125 -14.17 -5.52 3.91
N THR A 126 -13.88 -4.58 4.80
CA THR A 126 -14.74 -4.19 5.92
C THR A 126 -15.91 -3.30 5.50
N ALA A 127 -16.88 -3.11 6.40
CA ALA A 127 -18.07 -2.30 6.14
C ALA A 127 -17.76 -0.80 5.93
N ASP A 128 -16.63 -0.32 6.45
CA ASP A 128 -16.12 1.06 6.36
C ASP A 128 -15.03 1.24 5.29
N ASP A 129 -15.04 0.39 4.25
CA ASP A 129 -14.19 0.46 3.04
C ASP A 129 -12.67 0.33 3.31
N ASN A 130 -12.29 -0.53 4.27
CA ASN A 130 -10.90 -0.90 4.55
C ASN A 130 -10.60 -2.33 4.16
N PHE A 131 -9.36 -2.57 3.72
CA PHE A 131 -8.80 -3.90 3.53
C PHE A 131 -7.94 -4.32 4.72
N VAL A 132 -8.10 -5.57 5.13
CA VAL A 132 -7.38 -6.17 6.26
C VAL A 132 -6.06 -6.78 5.78
N PHE A 133 -4.99 -6.43 6.49
CA PHE A 133 -3.67 -6.99 6.35
C PHE A 133 -3.11 -7.39 7.71
N LEU A 134 -2.15 -8.30 7.72
CA LEU A 134 -1.55 -8.85 8.92
C LEU A 134 -0.04 -8.69 8.86
N ARG A 135 0.57 -8.36 9.99
CA ARG A 135 2.02 -8.41 10.17
C ARG A 135 2.39 -9.79 10.66
N ARG A 136 3.07 -10.58 9.84
CA ARG A 136 3.55 -11.91 10.22
C ARG A 136 4.50 -11.82 11.42
N SER A 137 4.39 -12.78 12.34
CA SER A 137 5.32 -12.94 13.46
C SER A 137 6.73 -13.18 12.96
N LEU A 138 7.75 -12.92 13.80
CA LEU A 138 9.14 -13.26 13.46
C LEU A 138 9.43 -14.76 13.62
N ARG A 139 8.48 -15.53 14.16
CA ARG A 139 8.63 -16.97 14.47
C ARG A 139 8.07 -17.90 13.39
N VAL A 140 7.39 -17.36 12.38
CA VAL A 140 6.83 -18.16 11.28
C VAL A 140 7.94 -18.66 10.35
N GLY A 141 7.71 -19.82 9.72
CA GLY A 141 8.67 -20.46 8.82
C GLY A 141 8.85 -19.76 7.47
N GLU A 142 7.87 -18.96 7.03
CA GLU A 142 7.89 -18.25 5.75
C GLU A 142 7.64 -16.75 5.96
N ALA A 143 8.46 -15.90 5.33
CA ALA A 143 8.34 -14.44 5.28
C ALA A 143 8.18 -13.73 6.66
N PRO A 144 9.07 -13.98 7.65
CA PRO A 144 8.95 -13.40 8.99
C PRO A 144 8.94 -11.86 8.97
N GLY A 145 8.01 -11.24 9.69
CA GLY A 145 7.88 -9.78 9.81
C GLY A 145 7.31 -9.06 8.57
N LYS A 146 6.97 -9.79 7.50
CA LYS A 146 6.35 -9.22 6.30
C LYS A 146 4.87 -8.91 6.53
N VAL A 147 4.30 -8.08 5.64
CA VAL A 147 2.85 -7.88 5.57
C VAL A 147 2.28 -8.99 4.71
N ASP A 148 1.17 -9.54 5.15
CA ASP A 148 0.43 -10.59 4.46
C ASP A 148 -1.07 -10.33 4.57
N VAL A 149 -1.84 -11.18 3.94
CA VAL A 149 -3.30 -11.19 3.99
C VAL A 149 -3.75 -12.46 4.72
N PRO A 150 -4.96 -12.48 5.32
CA PRO A 150 -5.47 -13.71 5.92
C PRO A 150 -5.49 -14.84 4.89
N GLY A 151 -4.96 -16.00 5.25
CA GLY A 151 -4.80 -17.11 4.30
C GLY A 151 -3.96 -18.26 4.84
N GLY A 152 -3.83 -19.31 4.02
CA GLY A 152 -3.14 -20.52 4.42
C GLY A 152 -3.10 -21.57 3.31
N HIS A 153 -3.13 -22.84 3.69
CA HIS A 153 -2.95 -23.95 2.76
C HIS A 153 -3.99 -25.06 2.98
N PRO A 154 -5.01 -25.16 2.10
CA PRO A 154 -6.07 -26.16 2.22
C PRO A 154 -5.51 -27.60 2.23
N GLU A 155 -6.17 -28.46 2.99
CA GLU A 155 -5.72 -29.81 3.29
C GLU A 155 -6.68 -30.84 2.70
N PRO A 156 -6.21 -31.80 1.88
CA PRO A 156 -7.08 -32.82 1.30
C PRO A 156 -7.84 -33.66 2.34
N GLN A 157 -7.32 -33.81 3.55
CA GLN A 157 -7.98 -34.51 4.67
C GLN A 157 -9.32 -33.83 5.05
N ALA A 158 -9.41 -32.51 4.94
CA ALA A 158 -10.61 -31.76 5.26
C ALA A 158 -11.77 -32.08 4.31
N VAL A 159 -11.48 -32.46 3.05
CA VAL A 159 -12.48 -32.95 2.09
C VAL A 159 -13.11 -34.26 2.57
N LEU A 160 -12.30 -35.14 3.17
CA LEU A 160 -12.72 -36.46 3.63
C LEU A 160 -13.43 -36.42 4.99
N GLY A 161 -13.35 -35.31 5.72
CA GLY A 161 -13.83 -35.21 7.09
C GLY A 161 -13.08 -36.13 8.07
N VAL A 162 -11.84 -36.51 7.73
CA VAL A 162 -10.99 -37.38 8.54
C VAL A 162 -9.98 -36.53 9.29
N ASP A 163 -9.82 -36.79 10.58
CA ASP A 163 -8.78 -36.15 11.38
C ASP A 163 -7.40 -36.65 10.93
N ALA A 164 -6.45 -35.73 10.75
CA ALA A 164 -5.10 -35.99 10.24
C ALA A 164 -4.28 -36.95 11.12
N SER A 165 -4.77 -37.25 12.33
CA SER A 165 -4.24 -38.24 13.26
C SER A 165 -4.40 -39.69 12.77
N VAL A 166 -5.29 -39.94 11.80
CA VAL A 166 -5.46 -41.25 11.17
C VAL A 166 -4.54 -41.32 9.96
N GLY A 167 -3.50 -42.16 10.03
CA GLY A 167 -2.52 -42.40 8.95
C GLY A 167 -3.08 -43.07 7.68
N SER A 168 -4.30 -42.74 7.30
CA SER A 168 -4.94 -43.16 6.05
C SER A 168 -4.26 -42.49 4.85
N LEU A 169 -3.84 -43.29 3.89
CA LEU A 169 -3.31 -42.84 2.62
C LEU A 169 -4.40 -42.12 1.82
N ILE A 170 -4.23 -40.82 1.55
CA ILE A 170 -5.16 -40.04 0.72
C ILE A 170 -4.97 -40.44 -0.74
N ARG A 171 -6.06 -40.80 -1.42
CA ARG A 171 -6.04 -41.18 -2.85
C ARG A 171 -6.87 -40.19 -3.65
N HIS A 172 -6.45 -39.88 -4.87
CA HIS A 172 -7.14 -38.94 -5.76
C HIS A 172 -8.60 -39.31 -6.01
N GLN A 173 -8.90 -40.61 -6.16
CA GLN A 173 -10.26 -41.12 -6.38
C GLN A 173 -11.23 -40.84 -5.22
N ASP A 174 -10.71 -40.57 -4.01
CA ASP A 174 -11.52 -40.29 -2.83
C ASP A 174 -11.83 -38.77 -2.72
N LEU A 175 -11.34 -37.95 -3.66
CA LEU A 175 -11.45 -36.48 -3.65
C LEU A 175 -12.33 -35.99 -4.83
N PRO A 176 -13.67 -36.07 -4.71
CA PRO A 176 -14.55 -35.61 -5.77
C PRO A 176 -14.44 -34.09 -5.95
N GLY A 177 -14.42 -33.65 -7.21
CA GLY A 177 -14.07 -32.28 -7.57
C GLY A 177 -14.96 -31.20 -6.95
N ASP A 178 -16.25 -31.47 -6.75
CA ASP A 178 -17.18 -30.54 -6.11
C ASP A 178 -16.88 -30.32 -4.62
N LEU A 179 -16.47 -31.38 -3.89
CA LEU A 179 -16.06 -31.25 -2.50
C LEU A 179 -14.68 -30.58 -2.37
N VAL A 180 -13.79 -30.80 -3.33
CA VAL A 180 -12.48 -30.13 -3.39
C VAL A 180 -12.67 -28.63 -3.61
N VAL A 181 -13.52 -28.22 -4.55
CA VAL A 181 -13.85 -26.79 -4.75
C VAL A 181 -14.46 -26.21 -3.47
N ARG A 182 -15.41 -26.91 -2.85
CA ARG A 182 -16.00 -26.47 -1.59
C ARG A 182 -14.93 -26.26 -0.51
N GLU A 183 -13.96 -27.16 -0.41
CA GLU A 183 -12.86 -27.04 0.54
C GLU A 183 -11.95 -25.83 0.24
N LEU A 184 -11.61 -25.57 -1.04
CA LEU A 184 -10.84 -24.37 -1.40
C LEU A 184 -11.56 -23.08 -0.96
N PHE A 185 -12.87 -22.98 -1.17
CA PHE A 185 -13.65 -21.80 -0.75
C PHE A 185 -13.94 -21.76 0.76
N SER A 186 -14.05 -22.92 1.41
CA SER A 186 -14.32 -22.97 2.85
C SER A 186 -13.06 -22.74 3.68
N SER A 187 -11.90 -23.21 3.21
CA SER A 187 -10.62 -23.04 3.88
C SER A 187 -10.29 -21.56 4.08
N VAL A 188 -10.46 -20.71 3.06
CA VAL A 188 -10.18 -19.28 3.20
C VAL A 188 -11.04 -18.60 4.28
N LEU A 189 -12.30 -19.02 4.45
CA LEU A 189 -13.14 -18.52 5.54
C LEU A 189 -12.67 -19.01 6.92
N ARG A 190 -12.20 -20.26 7.01
CA ARG A 190 -11.62 -20.81 8.24
C ARG A 190 -10.33 -20.10 8.61
N GLU A 191 -9.44 -19.84 7.67
CA GLU A 191 -8.20 -19.08 7.93
C GLU A 191 -8.51 -17.66 8.45
N ILE A 192 -9.50 -16.97 7.87
CA ILE A 192 -9.96 -15.67 8.39
C ILE A 192 -10.51 -15.81 9.83
N GLN A 193 -11.27 -16.87 10.11
CA GLN A 193 -11.77 -17.13 11.44
C GLN A 193 -10.64 -17.44 12.43
N ASP A 194 -9.67 -18.26 12.05
CA ASP A 194 -8.64 -18.76 12.94
C ASP A 194 -7.58 -17.70 13.26
N GLU A 195 -7.24 -16.86 12.27
CA GLU A 195 -6.22 -15.81 12.40
C GLU A 195 -6.81 -14.44 12.82
N VAL A 196 -8.01 -14.10 12.35
CA VAL A 196 -8.65 -12.78 12.57
C VAL A 196 -9.82 -12.83 13.56
N ASN A 197 -10.24 -14.03 13.98
CA ASN A 197 -11.36 -14.25 14.91
C ASN A 197 -12.70 -13.69 14.40
N LEU A 198 -12.89 -13.68 13.07
CA LEU A 198 -14.14 -13.26 12.45
C LEU A 198 -15.06 -14.47 12.25
N GLN A 199 -16.28 -14.35 12.76
CA GLN A 199 -17.27 -15.42 12.65
C GLN A 199 -17.81 -15.52 11.22
N PRO A 200 -18.10 -16.72 10.70
CA PRO A 200 -18.61 -16.90 9.34
C PRO A 200 -19.87 -16.09 9.02
N ALA A 201 -20.73 -15.84 10.01
CA ALA A 201 -21.95 -15.03 9.84
C ALA A 201 -21.66 -13.55 9.48
N ALA A 202 -20.46 -13.05 9.76
CA ALA A 202 -20.03 -11.70 9.41
C ALA A 202 -19.34 -11.63 8.04
N LEU A 203 -19.14 -12.76 7.35
CA LEU A 203 -18.38 -12.86 6.11
C LEU A 203 -19.30 -13.23 4.94
N SER A 204 -19.09 -12.60 3.79
CA SER A 204 -19.75 -13.00 2.55
C SER A 204 -19.18 -14.33 2.04
N ARG A 205 -19.88 -14.96 1.09
CA ARG A 205 -19.26 -16.03 0.32
C ARG A 205 -18.02 -15.49 -0.43
N PRO A 206 -16.92 -16.24 -0.49
CA PRO A 206 -15.73 -15.82 -1.22
C PRO A 206 -15.98 -15.75 -2.73
N LEU A 207 -15.28 -14.83 -3.38
CA LEU A 207 -15.22 -14.72 -4.84
C LEU A 207 -13.77 -14.82 -5.27
N LEU A 208 -13.44 -15.74 -6.18
CA LEU A 208 -12.09 -15.93 -6.66
C LEU A 208 -11.70 -14.78 -7.61
N LEU A 209 -10.65 -14.03 -7.28
CA LEU A 209 -10.14 -12.92 -8.10
C LEU A 209 -9.10 -13.40 -9.13
N GLY A 210 -8.29 -14.39 -8.76
CA GLY A 210 -7.20 -14.84 -9.60
C GLY A 210 -6.30 -15.86 -8.91
N ILE A 211 -5.25 -16.27 -9.62
CA ILE A 211 -4.19 -17.12 -9.10
C ILE A 211 -2.87 -16.41 -9.33
N VAL A 212 -2.15 -16.18 -8.25
CA VAL A 212 -0.83 -15.54 -8.25
C VAL A 212 0.24 -16.58 -8.03
N ARG A 213 1.42 -16.34 -8.59
CA ARG A 213 2.59 -17.18 -8.44
C ARG A 213 3.70 -16.37 -7.78
N ASN A 214 4.25 -16.92 -6.70
CA ASN A 214 5.36 -16.35 -5.96
C ASN A 214 6.69 -16.88 -6.49
N GLU A 215 7.42 -16.06 -7.22
CA GLU A 215 8.70 -16.44 -7.84
C GLU A 215 9.82 -16.63 -6.81
N THR A 216 9.72 -15.99 -5.63
CA THR A 216 10.70 -16.15 -4.54
C THR A 216 10.66 -17.53 -3.90
N THR A 217 9.54 -18.26 -4.02
CA THR A 217 9.36 -19.65 -3.56
C THR A 217 9.28 -20.63 -4.73
N ALA A 218 10.09 -20.36 -5.75
CA ALA A 218 10.21 -21.17 -6.97
C ALA A 218 8.87 -21.35 -7.72
N GLY A 219 7.99 -20.36 -7.64
CA GLY A 219 6.73 -20.34 -8.37
C GLY A 219 5.55 -21.02 -7.66
N ARG A 220 5.56 -21.12 -6.33
CA ARG A 220 4.39 -21.58 -5.57
C ARG A 220 3.19 -20.69 -5.86
N CYS A 221 2.02 -21.29 -6.10
CA CYS A 221 0.81 -20.56 -6.42
C CYS A 221 -0.11 -20.38 -5.20
N SER A 222 -0.91 -19.31 -5.24
CA SER A 222 -1.98 -19.03 -4.29
C SER A 222 -3.23 -18.57 -5.04
N ALA A 223 -4.39 -19.11 -4.66
CA ALA A 223 -5.69 -18.64 -5.12
C ALA A 223 -6.15 -17.47 -4.25
N GLU A 224 -6.39 -16.32 -4.87
CA GLU A 224 -6.69 -15.07 -4.15
C GLU A 224 -8.18 -14.76 -4.22
N PHE A 225 -8.81 -14.61 -3.06
CA PHE A 225 -10.24 -14.41 -2.90
C PHE A 225 -10.57 -13.00 -2.42
N TYR A 226 -11.78 -12.55 -2.74
CA TYR A 226 -12.41 -11.39 -2.13
C TYR A 226 -13.50 -11.84 -1.17
N VAL A 227 -13.51 -11.28 0.04
CA VAL A 227 -14.51 -11.56 1.07
C VAL A 227 -14.96 -10.25 1.70
N ARG A 228 -16.26 -9.94 1.64
CA ARG A 228 -16.82 -8.77 2.32
C ARG A 228 -17.16 -9.11 3.76
N CYS A 229 -16.81 -8.24 4.69
CA CYS A 229 -17.16 -8.32 6.11
C CYS A 229 -18.23 -7.27 6.45
N SER A 230 -19.22 -7.65 7.26
CA SER A 230 -20.26 -6.74 7.75
C SER A 230 -19.81 -5.85 8.90
N LEU A 231 -18.64 -6.12 9.48
CA LEU A 231 -18.06 -5.35 10.59
C LEU A 231 -17.17 -4.22 10.06
N SER A 232 -17.10 -3.12 10.82
CA SER A 232 -16.13 -2.04 10.62
C SER A 232 -14.71 -2.46 10.97
N SER A 233 -13.71 -1.70 10.50
CA SER A 233 -12.30 -1.93 10.83
C SER A 233 -12.03 -1.96 12.34
N GLU A 234 -12.68 -1.10 13.11
CA GLU A 234 -12.55 -1.06 14.58
C GLU A 234 -13.14 -2.31 15.24
N GLU A 235 -14.32 -2.77 14.81
CA GLU A 235 -14.92 -4.01 15.32
C GLU A 235 -14.06 -5.24 14.95
N VAL A 236 -13.54 -5.29 13.71
CA VAL A 236 -12.61 -6.36 13.28
C VAL A 236 -11.35 -6.36 14.15
N LYS A 237 -10.79 -5.19 14.45
CA LYS A 237 -9.62 -5.06 15.34
C LYS A 237 -9.93 -5.56 16.75
N GLN A 238 -11.11 -5.28 17.28
CA GLN A 238 -11.54 -5.79 18.59
C GLN A 238 -11.64 -7.31 18.57
N ARG A 239 -12.22 -7.91 17.52
CA ARG A 239 -12.27 -9.38 17.35
C ARG A 239 -10.88 -9.99 17.31
N TYR A 240 -9.98 -9.46 16.49
CA TYR A 240 -8.59 -9.89 16.42
C TYR A 240 -7.89 -9.85 17.79
N THR A 241 -8.11 -8.77 18.55
CA THR A 241 -7.46 -8.59 19.87
C THR A 241 -7.97 -9.58 20.92
N LEU A 242 -9.20 -10.09 20.79
CA LEU A 242 -9.70 -11.17 21.64
C LEU A 242 -9.00 -12.51 21.39
N GLY A 243 -8.25 -12.62 20.29
CA GLY A 243 -7.52 -13.81 19.86
C GLY A 243 -8.38 -14.82 19.10
N GLY A 244 -7.74 -15.61 18.25
CA GLY A 244 -8.26 -16.83 17.62
C GLY A 244 -7.33 -18.03 17.90
N PRO A 245 -7.69 -19.23 17.43
CA PRO A 245 -6.85 -20.42 17.49
C PRO A 245 -5.38 -20.18 17.11
N GLU A 246 -5.14 -19.33 16.10
CA GLU A 246 -3.81 -19.05 15.54
C GLU A 246 -3.33 -17.61 15.81
N ALA A 247 -3.75 -17.01 16.93
CA ALA A 247 -3.40 -15.63 17.31
C ALA A 247 -1.89 -15.34 17.45
N GLN A 248 -1.03 -16.36 17.35
CA GLN A 248 0.43 -16.22 17.46
C GLN A 248 1.13 -16.09 16.10
N GLU A 249 0.43 -16.36 14.98
CA GLU A 249 1.02 -16.31 13.65
C GLU A 249 1.24 -14.88 13.14
N SER A 250 0.42 -13.93 13.60
CA SER A 250 0.56 -12.51 13.34
C SER A 250 0.75 -11.70 14.63
N VAL A 251 1.43 -10.55 14.53
CA VAL A 251 1.73 -9.66 15.68
C VAL A 251 0.96 -8.35 15.65
N SER A 252 0.32 -8.02 14.52
CA SER A 252 -0.55 -6.85 14.42
C SER A 252 -1.45 -6.95 13.20
N ILE A 253 -2.68 -6.44 13.34
CA ILE A 253 -3.60 -6.19 12.24
C ILE A 253 -3.44 -4.76 11.71
N ILE A 254 -3.51 -4.60 10.39
CA ILE A 254 -3.32 -3.36 9.65
C ILE A 254 -4.56 -3.17 8.76
N PHE A 255 -5.07 -1.94 8.73
CA PHE A 255 -6.18 -1.56 7.86
C PHE A 255 -5.70 -0.53 6.85
N VAL A 256 -6.01 -0.76 5.59
CA VAL A 256 -5.73 0.19 4.51
C VAL A 256 -7.05 0.55 3.86
N SER A 257 -7.46 1.81 4.03
CA SER A 257 -8.64 2.33 3.34
C SER A 257 -8.36 2.43 1.85
N ARG A 258 -9.42 2.28 1.05
CA ARG A 258 -9.35 2.71 -0.34
C ARG A 258 -9.15 4.22 -0.34
N GLU A 259 -8.09 4.69 -0.99
CA GLU A 259 -7.86 6.14 -1.07
C GLU A 259 -9.02 6.78 -1.84
N ASP A 260 -9.63 7.80 -1.23
CA ASP A 260 -10.72 8.56 -1.81
C ASP A 260 -10.37 8.98 -3.25
N PRO A 261 -11.23 8.70 -4.25
CA PRO A 261 -10.99 9.05 -5.64
C PRO A 261 -10.59 10.52 -5.85
N ASP A 262 -11.16 11.43 -5.07
CA ASP A 262 -10.88 12.87 -5.15
C ASP A 262 -9.51 13.19 -4.60
N VAL A 263 -9.10 12.53 -3.52
CA VAL A 263 -7.76 12.67 -2.97
C VAL A 263 -6.72 12.17 -3.99
N ARG A 264 -7.00 11.05 -4.68
CA ARG A 264 -6.15 10.52 -5.75
C ARG A 264 -6.03 11.49 -6.91
N LEU A 265 -7.16 11.99 -7.43
CA LEU A 265 -7.19 12.96 -8.52
C LEU A 265 -6.48 14.27 -8.11
N SER A 266 -6.74 14.79 -6.91
CA SER A 266 -6.11 15.98 -6.35
C SER A 266 -4.58 15.83 -6.21
N LYS A 267 -4.08 14.66 -5.82
CA LYS A 267 -2.64 14.37 -5.79
C LYS A 267 -2.04 14.32 -7.19
N ALA A 268 -2.70 13.66 -8.13
CA ALA A 268 -2.26 13.56 -9.52
C ALA A 268 -2.19 14.95 -10.18
N LEU A 269 -3.25 15.77 -10.02
CA LEU A 269 -3.30 17.15 -10.49
C LEU A 269 -2.20 18.00 -9.84
N SER A 270 -2.00 17.88 -8.52
CA SER A 270 -0.93 18.60 -7.82
C SER A 270 0.45 18.28 -8.40
N TYR A 271 0.73 17.00 -8.70
CA TYR A 271 2.00 16.62 -9.31
C TYR A 271 2.14 17.19 -10.72
N ALA A 272 1.13 16.99 -11.58
CA ALA A 272 1.13 17.46 -12.96
C ALA A 272 1.37 18.97 -13.03
N LEU A 273 0.62 19.75 -12.25
CA LEU A 273 0.64 21.20 -12.30
C LEU A 273 1.83 21.85 -11.59
N ARG A 274 2.50 21.16 -10.66
CA ARG A 274 3.61 21.75 -9.88
C ARG A 274 4.99 21.29 -10.29
N HIS A 275 5.08 20.09 -10.86
CA HIS A 275 6.34 19.37 -11.03
C HIS A 275 6.45 18.68 -12.40
N GLY A 276 5.35 18.09 -12.87
CA GLY A 276 5.37 17.10 -13.95
C GLY A 276 5.05 17.63 -15.34
N ALA A 277 4.54 18.86 -15.49
CA ALA A 277 3.94 19.35 -16.73
C ALA A 277 4.81 19.11 -17.98
N GLU A 278 6.06 19.59 -17.97
CA GLU A 278 7.00 19.42 -19.09
C GLU A 278 7.27 17.94 -19.40
N LYS A 279 7.53 17.12 -18.35
CA LYS A 279 7.77 15.68 -18.50
C LYS A 279 6.56 14.93 -19.05
N MET A 280 5.37 15.48 -18.84
CA MET A 280 4.10 14.91 -19.27
C MET A 280 3.64 15.48 -20.61
N GLY A 281 4.43 16.38 -21.23
CA GLY A 281 4.09 17.03 -22.50
C GLY A 281 2.90 17.98 -22.41
N LEU A 282 2.62 18.52 -21.21
CA LEU A 282 1.55 19.49 -21.00
C LEU A 282 2.05 20.92 -21.29
N HIS A 283 1.25 21.69 -22.02
CA HIS A 283 1.54 23.09 -22.27
C HIS A 283 1.06 23.94 -21.09
N MET A 284 2.01 24.45 -20.31
CA MET A 284 1.71 25.38 -19.23
C MET A 284 2.02 26.81 -19.66
N SER A 285 1.07 27.71 -19.46
CA SER A 285 1.25 29.14 -19.69
C SER A 285 2.13 29.77 -18.60
N SER A 286 2.58 31.01 -18.85
CA SER A 286 3.43 31.80 -17.93
C SER A 286 2.79 32.04 -16.55
N ASP A 287 1.46 32.07 -16.49
CA ASP A 287 0.63 32.22 -15.28
C ASP A 287 0.21 30.89 -14.64
N GLY A 288 0.68 29.76 -15.20
CA GLY A 288 0.59 28.43 -14.63
C GLY A 288 -0.61 27.59 -15.06
N PHE A 289 -1.47 28.10 -15.94
CA PHE A 289 -2.64 27.38 -16.42
C PHE A 289 -2.29 26.32 -17.47
N VAL A 290 -3.05 25.22 -17.44
CA VAL A 290 -3.00 24.11 -18.39
C VAL A 290 -4.43 23.77 -18.81
N ASP A 291 -4.64 23.41 -20.07
CA ASP A 291 -5.93 22.92 -20.56
C ASP A 291 -6.34 21.61 -19.88
N VAL A 292 -7.57 21.56 -19.34
CA VAL A 292 -8.06 20.37 -18.64
C VAL A 292 -8.21 19.19 -19.60
N GLY A 293 -8.59 19.44 -20.85
CA GLY A 293 -8.66 18.43 -21.90
C GLY A 293 -7.31 17.80 -22.22
N GLU A 294 -6.22 18.58 -22.25
CA GLU A 294 -4.85 18.06 -22.38
C GLU A 294 -4.51 17.10 -21.24
N ILE A 295 -4.83 17.48 -20.00
CA ILE A 295 -4.60 16.63 -18.82
C ILE A 295 -5.38 15.31 -18.93
N LEU A 296 -6.67 15.37 -19.26
CA LEU A 296 -7.55 14.19 -19.31
C LEU A 296 -7.20 13.21 -20.45
N ARG A 297 -6.49 13.66 -21.49
CA ARG A 297 -5.97 12.76 -22.55
C ARG A 297 -4.82 11.88 -22.08
N LEU A 298 -4.13 12.24 -21.00
CA LEU A 298 -2.99 11.49 -20.50
C LEU A 298 -3.42 10.13 -19.92
N PRO A 299 -2.64 9.05 -20.10
CA PRO A 299 -3.00 7.69 -19.68
C PRO A 299 -3.46 7.57 -18.22
N GLN A 300 -2.80 8.28 -17.30
CA GLN A 300 -3.09 8.27 -15.87
C GLN A 300 -4.35 9.06 -15.48
N PHE A 301 -4.90 9.87 -16.38
CA PHE A 301 -6.13 10.64 -16.16
C PHE A 301 -7.35 10.12 -16.93
N LYS A 302 -7.20 9.09 -17.76
CA LYS A 302 -8.29 8.53 -18.60
C LYS A 302 -9.54 8.07 -17.83
N ALA A 303 -9.41 7.80 -16.54
CA ALA A 303 -10.51 7.36 -15.69
C ALA A 303 -11.35 8.51 -15.11
N TRP A 304 -10.95 9.76 -15.35
CA TRP A 304 -11.59 10.95 -14.77
C TRP A 304 -12.25 11.79 -15.85
N SER A 305 -13.34 12.45 -15.50
CA SER A 305 -14.02 13.40 -16.37
C SER A 305 -13.67 14.85 -16.05
N GLN A 306 -14.18 15.79 -16.84
CA GLN A 306 -14.06 17.21 -16.53
C GLN A 306 -14.84 17.55 -15.25
N GLU A 307 -16.02 16.95 -15.07
CA GLU A 307 -16.85 17.12 -13.88
C GLU A 307 -16.13 16.63 -12.61
N ASP A 308 -15.34 15.55 -12.70
CA ASP A 308 -14.48 15.11 -11.59
C ASP A 308 -13.44 16.17 -11.21
N VAL A 309 -12.82 16.81 -12.20
CA VAL A 309 -11.85 17.89 -11.96
C VAL A 309 -12.54 19.09 -11.31
N GLU A 310 -13.67 19.53 -11.84
CA GLU A 310 -14.46 20.64 -11.28
C GLU A 310 -14.83 20.36 -9.82
N ARG A 311 -15.37 19.16 -9.56
CA ARG A 311 -15.74 18.69 -8.23
C ARG A 311 -14.55 18.66 -7.26
N VAL A 312 -13.40 18.14 -7.69
CA VAL A 312 -12.18 18.08 -6.86
C VAL A 312 -11.61 19.46 -6.55
N VAL A 313 -11.79 20.44 -7.43
CA VAL A 313 -11.38 21.82 -7.16
C VAL A 313 -12.34 22.49 -6.19
N GLU A 314 -13.65 22.29 -6.36
CA GLU A 314 -14.69 22.86 -5.49
C GLU A 314 -14.64 22.26 -4.07
N SER A 315 -14.53 20.94 -3.95
CA SER A 315 -14.50 20.23 -2.65
C SER A 315 -13.14 20.32 -1.92
N ASN A 316 -12.13 20.96 -2.54
CA ASN A 316 -10.80 21.04 -1.96
C ASN A 316 -10.76 22.01 -0.76
N GLU A 317 -10.75 21.47 0.46
CA GLU A 317 -10.61 22.30 1.67
C GLU A 317 -9.37 23.21 1.66
N LYS A 318 -8.29 22.77 0.99
CA LYS A 318 -7.03 23.50 0.90
C LYS A 318 -6.97 24.48 -0.28
N GLN A 319 -8.03 24.55 -1.09
CA GLN A 319 -8.18 25.41 -2.26
C GLN A 319 -6.90 25.41 -3.13
N ARG A 320 -6.40 24.21 -3.44
CA ARG A 320 -5.08 24.02 -4.09
C ARG A 320 -5.01 24.55 -5.52
N PHE A 321 -6.15 24.67 -6.17
CA PHE A 321 -6.26 24.90 -7.60
C PHE A 321 -7.18 26.08 -7.89
N THR A 322 -6.98 26.70 -9.04
CA THR A 322 -7.93 27.64 -9.63
C THR A 322 -8.36 27.09 -10.98
N LEU A 323 -9.66 27.10 -11.22
CA LEU A 323 -10.27 26.81 -12.52
C LEU A 323 -10.75 28.11 -13.17
N CYS A 324 -10.54 28.24 -14.46
CA CYS A 324 -11.09 29.31 -15.27
C CYS A 324 -11.45 28.82 -16.66
N ARG A 325 -12.22 29.61 -17.41
CA ARG A 325 -12.43 29.38 -18.84
C ARG A 325 -11.47 30.25 -19.63
N HIS A 326 -10.83 29.67 -20.64
CA HIS A 326 -9.93 30.40 -21.51
C HIS A 326 -10.67 31.57 -22.19
N PRO A 327 -10.16 32.81 -22.12
CA PRO A 327 -10.90 34.01 -22.53
C PRO A 327 -11.42 34.00 -23.98
N SER A 328 -10.67 33.39 -24.90
CA SER A 328 -11.04 33.33 -26.32
C SER A 328 -11.58 31.97 -26.78
N GLY A 329 -11.36 30.91 -25.99
CA GLY A 329 -11.60 29.53 -26.41
C GLY A 329 -12.70 28.83 -25.63
N GLY A 330 -13.12 29.38 -24.49
CA GLY A 330 -14.17 28.82 -23.62
C GLY A 330 -13.84 27.49 -22.95
N HIS A 331 -12.72 26.84 -23.34
CA HIS A 331 -12.24 25.59 -22.76
C HIS A 331 -11.77 25.81 -21.32
N LEU A 332 -11.91 24.78 -20.50
CA LEU A 332 -11.59 24.83 -19.08
C LEU A 332 -10.08 24.70 -18.88
N GLN A 333 -9.52 25.57 -18.07
CA GLN A 333 -8.12 25.56 -17.69
C GLN A 333 -7.96 25.49 -16.18
N ILE A 334 -6.89 24.82 -15.73
CA ILE A 334 -6.57 24.63 -14.33
C ILE A 334 -5.12 25.02 -14.05
N ARG A 335 -4.87 25.63 -12.88
CA ARG A 335 -3.52 25.81 -12.33
C ARG A 335 -3.46 25.45 -10.86
N ALA A 336 -2.24 25.21 -10.37
CA ALA A 336 -1.98 25.15 -8.92
C ALA A 336 -1.66 26.55 -8.36
N ASN A 337 -2.24 26.89 -7.22
CA ASN A 337 -2.11 28.22 -6.60
C ASN A 337 -0.74 28.46 -5.95
N GLN A 338 -0.01 27.39 -5.65
CA GLN A 338 1.32 27.42 -5.05
C GLN A 338 2.00 26.06 -5.21
N GLY A 339 3.27 25.98 -4.80
CA GLY A 339 3.95 24.70 -4.54
C GLY A 339 4.79 24.19 -5.70
N HIS A 340 4.99 25.04 -6.69
CA HIS A 340 5.74 24.77 -7.91
C HIS A 340 7.22 24.51 -7.63
N SER A 341 7.77 23.50 -8.30
CA SER A 341 9.20 23.41 -8.60
C SER A 341 9.52 23.95 -9.99
N LEU A 342 8.49 24.07 -10.83
CA LEU A 342 8.57 24.70 -12.15
C LEU A 342 8.57 26.22 -11.99
N GLN A 343 9.25 26.91 -12.91
CA GLN A 343 9.21 28.37 -12.95
C GLN A 343 7.90 28.83 -13.58
N VAL A 344 7.11 29.58 -12.82
CA VAL A 344 5.83 30.16 -13.27
C VAL A 344 5.91 31.67 -13.02
N PRO A 345 6.46 32.45 -13.97
CA PRO A 345 6.83 33.85 -13.74
C PRO A 345 5.64 34.75 -13.41
N GLU A 346 4.48 34.47 -13.97
CA GLU A 346 3.26 35.28 -13.83
C GLU A 346 2.25 34.62 -12.89
N LEU A 347 2.72 33.76 -11.97
CA LEU A 347 1.86 33.18 -10.95
C LEU A 347 1.25 34.30 -10.10
N GLU A 348 -0.08 34.24 -9.91
CA GLU A 348 -0.80 35.25 -9.14
C GLU A 348 -0.39 35.21 -7.66
N LEU A 349 0.45 36.18 -7.29
CA LEU A 349 1.02 36.34 -5.95
C LEU A 349 0.89 37.81 -5.52
N THR A 350 0.24 38.05 -4.39
CA THR A 350 0.12 39.38 -3.80
C THR A 350 1.35 39.66 -2.94
N ALA A 351 2.15 40.68 -3.29
CA ALA A 351 3.29 41.10 -2.47
C ALA A 351 2.82 41.61 -1.10
N LEU A 352 3.49 41.17 -0.02
CA LEU A 352 3.23 41.61 1.35
C LEU A 352 4.36 42.56 1.77
N GLN A 353 4.02 43.83 2.01
CA GLN A 353 5.00 44.91 2.17
C GLN A 353 5.05 45.47 3.59
N THR A 354 3.94 45.41 4.31
CA THR A 354 3.79 45.99 5.64
C THR A 354 3.30 44.94 6.63
N LEU A 355 3.55 45.17 7.92
CA LEU A 355 3.09 44.25 8.98
C LEU A 355 1.56 44.05 9.00
N LYS A 356 0.78 44.99 8.47
CA LYS A 356 -0.68 44.87 8.37
C LYS A 356 -1.12 43.80 7.36
N ASP A 357 -0.24 43.39 6.45
CA ASP A 357 -0.54 42.40 5.42
C ASP A 357 -0.44 40.95 5.95
N PHE A 358 0.13 40.79 7.15
CA PHE A 358 0.39 39.50 7.78
C PHE A 358 -0.61 39.20 8.91
N PRO A 359 -0.93 37.91 9.13
CA PRO A 359 -1.57 37.47 10.36
C PRO A 359 -0.60 37.64 11.54
N GLU A 360 -1.14 37.58 12.76
CA GLU A 360 -0.35 37.67 13.99
C GLU A 360 0.75 36.61 14.07
N THR A 361 0.47 35.40 13.58
CA THR A 361 1.43 34.29 13.56
C THR A 361 1.65 33.79 12.14
N VAL A 362 2.93 33.71 11.75
CA VAL A 362 3.38 33.05 10.51
C VAL A 362 4.32 31.92 10.89
N ALA A 363 4.00 30.69 10.48
CA ALA A 363 4.71 29.51 10.95
C ALA A 363 5.06 28.52 9.84
N HIS A 364 6.18 27.81 10.00
CA HIS A 364 6.55 26.66 9.18
C HIS A 364 6.45 25.37 9.99
N GLY A 365 5.66 24.40 9.50
CA GLY A 365 5.57 23.08 10.13
C GLY A 365 6.57 22.09 9.54
N THR A 366 7.26 21.36 10.41
CA THR A 366 8.24 20.34 10.04
C THR A 366 8.17 19.13 10.98
N LEU A 367 8.92 18.09 10.66
CA LEU A 367 9.07 16.89 11.51
C LEU A 367 10.22 17.08 12.48
N LEU A 368 10.11 16.48 13.67
CA LEU A 368 11.08 16.68 14.76
C LEU A 368 12.50 16.26 14.34
N ARG A 369 12.64 15.20 13.53
CA ARG A 369 13.93 14.75 12.99
C ARG A 369 14.65 15.79 12.12
N HIS A 370 13.93 16.74 11.52
CA HIS A 370 14.50 17.77 10.66
C HIS A 370 14.89 19.03 11.44
N TRP A 371 14.39 19.18 12.67
CA TRP A 371 14.63 20.36 13.49
C TRP A 371 16.12 20.66 13.74
N PRO A 372 17.00 19.69 14.09
CA PRO A 372 18.41 20.00 14.34
C PRO A 372 19.11 20.70 13.17
N ALA A 373 18.86 20.24 11.94
CA ALA A 373 19.43 20.83 10.73
C ALA A 373 18.83 22.22 10.44
N ILE A 374 17.50 22.36 10.57
CA ILE A 374 16.82 23.63 10.32
C ILE A 374 17.26 24.71 11.33
N ARG A 375 17.47 24.33 12.59
CA ARG A 375 17.97 25.25 13.62
C ARG A 375 19.37 25.79 13.28
N GLN A 376 20.21 24.98 12.65
CA GLN A 376 21.58 25.37 12.30
C GLN A 376 21.66 26.14 10.98
N HIS A 377 20.90 25.73 9.96
CA HIS A 377 21.07 26.21 8.58
C HIS A 377 19.90 27.05 8.05
N GLY A 378 18.78 27.10 8.76
CA GLY A 378 17.57 27.78 8.33
C GLY A 378 16.61 26.89 7.53
N LEU A 379 15.54 27.51 7.05
CA LEU A 379 14.55 26.85 6.17
C LEU A 379 14.99 27.02 4.72
N SER A 380 14.93 25.94 3.94
CA SER A 380 15.25 25.98 2.51
C SER A 380 14.01 25.77 1.65
N ARG A 381 13.93 26.50 0.54
CA ARG A 381 12.93 26.21 -0.52
C ARG A 381 13.13 24.84 -1.17
N MET A 382 14.30 24.22 -0.98
CA MET A 382 14.69 22.95 -1.60
C MET A 382 14.50 23.02 -3.13
N GLY A 383 13.85 22.03 -3.75
CA GLY A 383 13.53 22.07 -5.18
C GLY A 383 12.33 22.94 -5.57
N ARG A 384 11.70 23.67 -4.64
CA ARG A 384 10.56 24.56 -4.94
C ARG A 384 11.02 25.98 -5.20
N THR A 385 10.14 26.79 -5.77
CA THR A 385 10.41 28.22 -5.99
C THR A 385 10.42 29.04 -4.70
N HIS A 386 9.61 28.64 -3.70
CA HIS A 386 9.42 29.34 -2.43
C HIS A 386 9.38 28.40 -1.23
N ILE A 387 9.72 28.92 -0.06
CA ILE A 387 9.42 28.37 1.26
C ILE A 387 7.95 28.65 1.57
N HIS A 388 7.21 27.62 1.98
CA HIS A 388 5.79 27.73 2.36
C HIS A 388 5.65 27.97 3.86
N LEU A 389 4.87 29.01 4.20
CA LEU A 389 4.56 29.41 5.56
C LEU A 389 3.04 29.44 5.74
N ALA A 390 2.58 28.90 6.85
CA ALA A 390 1.18 28.88 7.25
C ALA A 390 0.82 30.19 7.97
N PRO A 391 -0.37 30.76 7.71
CA PRO A 391 -0.84 31.98 8.35
C PRO A 391 -1.44 31.73 9.76
N GLY A 392 -0.75 30.95 10.59
CA GLY A 392 -1.15 30.61 11.96
C GLY A 392 -0.59 29.27 12.43
N LEU A 393 -0.99 28.84 13.64
CA LEU A 393 -0.72 27.50 14.17
C LEU A 393 -1.89 26.53 13.93
N PRO A 394 -1.67 25.20 13.96
CA PRO A 394 -2.75 24.23 13.88
C PRO A 394 -3.83 24.49 14.93
N GLY A 395 -5.10 24.53 14.52
CA GLY A 395 -6.25 24.76 15.40
C GLY A 395 -6.70 26.23 15.52
N GLU A 396 -5.93 27.21 15.04
CA GLU A 396 -6.28 28.64 15.13
C GLU A 396 -7.25 29.12 14.03
N GLY A 397 -7.97 28.22 13.35
CA GLY A 397 -8.97 28.54 12.31
C GLY A 397 -8.43 29.15 11.00
N ALA A 398 -7.25 29.77 11.03
CA ALA A 398 -6.60 30.42 9.88
C ALA A 398 -5.74 29.45 9.03
N VAL A 399 -5.42 28.26 9.54
CA VAL A 399 -4.51 27.31 8.86
C VAL A 399 -5.30 26.30 8.01
N LEU A 400 -5.77 26.74 6.84
CA LEU A 400 -6.32 25.84 5.83
C LEU A 400 -5.22 25.16 5.00
N SER A 401 -4.09 25.84 4.82
CA SER A 401 -2.97 25.40 3.97
C SER A 401 -1.64 25.99 4.47
N GLY A 402 -0.51 25.43 4.03
CA GLY A 402 0.83 25.86 4.45
C GLY A 402 1.48 25.03 5.57
N MET A 403 0.70 24.19 6.28
CA MET A 403 1.23 23.22 7.25
C MET A 403 0.66 21.81 7.00
N ARG A 404 1.46 20.76 7.21
CA ARG A 404 0.99 19.37 7.12
C ARG A 404 0.47 18.90 8.47
N ASP A 405 -0.56 18.06 8.47
CA ASP A 405 -1.11 17.49 9.71
C ASP A 405 -0.09 16.62 10.45
N SER A 406 0.87 16.03 9.73
CA SER A 406 1.96 15.27 10.31
C SER A 406 3.06 16.11 10.97
N SER A 407 2.99 17.45 10.93
CA SER A 407 4.02 18.32 11.52
C SER A 407 4.12 18.08 13.03
N GLU A 408 5.36 17.95 13.51
CA GLU A 408 5.68 17.74 14.93
C GLU A 408 6.26 19.01 15.57
N VAL A 409 6.80 19.92 14.76
CA VAL A 409 7.40 21.19 15.18
C VAL A 409 6.84 22.32 14.32
N ALA A 410 6.47 23.44 14.95
CA ALA A 410 6.15 24.70 14.28
C ALA A 410 7.22 25.75 14.57
N ILE A 411 7.80 26.34 13.52
CA ILE A 411 8.81 27.39 13.61
C ILE A 411 8.12 28.71 13.29
N ILE A 412 8.03 29.61 14.26
CA ILE A 412 7.40 30.92 14.07
C ILE A 412 8.43 31.90 13.53
N ILE A 413 8.03 32.65 12.51
CA ILE A 413 8.89 33.58 11.78
C ILE A 413 8.77 35.00 12.36
N ASP A 414 9.89 35.66 12.57
CA ASP A 414 10.00 37.08 12.90
C ASP A 414 9.84 37.91 11.61
N ILE A 415 8.60 38.15 11.22
CA ILE A 415 8.25 38.93 10.02
C ILE A 415 8.80 40.36 10.08
N PRO A 416 8.67 41.12 11.19
CA PRO A 416 9.25 42.46 11.28
C PRO A 416 10.74 42.50 10.94
N LYS A 417 11.51 41.58 11.51
CA LYS A 417 12.95 41.49 11.25
C LYS A 417 13.26 41.09 9.81
N ALA A 418 12.58 40.06 9.30
CA ALA A 418 12.79 39.59 7.93
C ALA A 418 12.47 40.67 6.88
N LEU A 419 11.40 41.44 7.07
CA LEU A 419 11.05 42.56 6.19
C LEU A 419 12.07 43.70 6.27
N ALA A 420 12.53 44.05 7.47
CA ALA A 420 13.54 45.09 7.67
C ALA A 420 14.87 44.73 6.97
N ASP A 421 15.22 43.44 6.95
CA ASP A 421 16.41 42.91 6.28
C ASP A 421 16.17 42.64 4.77
N GLY A 422 15.01 43.02 4.23
CA GLY A 422 14.70 43.00 2.79
C GLY A 422 14.23 41.65 2.23
N ILE A 423 13.85 40.69 3.09
CA ILE A 423 13.29 39.41 2.64
C ILE A 423 11.89 39.64 2.07
N ALA A 424 11.69 39.23 0.81
CA ALA A 424 10.40 39.35 0.15
C ALA A 424 9.40 38.29 0.65
N PHE A 425 8.13 38.68 0.75
CA PHE A 425 7.02 37.79 1.06
C PHE A 425 5.85 38.03 0.13
N PHE A 426 5.12 36.97 -0.14
CA PHE A 426 3.95 36.97 -1.00
C PHE A 426 2.83 36.15 -0.36
N ARG A 427 1.59 36.44 -0.75
CA ARG A 427 0.41 35.63 -0.44
C ARG A 427 -0.13 35.01 -1.73
N SER A 428 -0.31 33.70 -1.73
CA SER A 428 -0.98 33.00 -2.84
C SER A 428 -2.49 33.22 -2.82
N ALA A 429 -3.16 32.88 -3.93
CA ALA A 429 -4.62 32.94 -4.04
C ALA A 429 -5.38 32.18 -2.92
N ASN A 430 -4.77 31.13 -2.35
CA ASN A 430 -5.33 30.37 -1.22
C ASN A 430 -4.77 30.77 0.16
N GLY A 431 -4.21 31.96 0.30
CA GLY A 431 -3.82 32.54 1.58
C GLY A 431 -2.52 32.03 2.19
N VAL A 432 -1.77 31.16 1.49
CA VAL A 432 -0.46 30.68 1.97
C VAL A 432 0.58 31.78 1.82
N ILE A 433 1.39 31.98 2.86
CA ILE A 433 2.50 32.94 2.81
C ILE A 433 3.72 32.25 2.21
N LEU A 434 4.38 32.93 1.27
CA LEU A 434 5.49 32.40 0.49
C LEU A 434 6.67 33.36 0.59
N THR A 435 7.88 32.83 0.72
CA THR A 435 9.10 33.62 0.57
C THR A 435 10.10 32.86 -0.29
N PRO A 436 10.79 33.52 -1.24
CA PRO A 436 11.88 32.89 -1.97
C PRO A 436 13.08 32.57 -1.06
N GLY A 437 13.14 33.19 0.13
CA GLY A 437 14.34 33.22 0.97
C GLY A 437 15.33 34.29 0.50
N ASN A 438 16.56 34.20 0.99
CA ASN A 438 17.69 35.00 0.53
C ASN A 438 18.17 34.52 -0.87
N ALA A 439 19.32 35.02 -1.33
CA ALA A 439 19.92 34.63 -2.61
C ALA A 439 20.17 33.11 -2.75
N ASP A 440 20.40 32.40 -1.64
CA ASP A 440 20.61 30.96 -1.60
C ASP A 440 19.30 30.16 -1.45
N GLY A 441 18.14 30.84 -1.42
CA GLY A 441 16.84 30.23 -1.21
C GLY A 441 16.60 29.80 0.24
N LEU A 442 17.27 30.47 1.19
CA LEU A 442 17.20 30.18 2.63
C LEU A 442 16.50 31.29 3.41
N LEU A 443 15.69 30.90 4.39
CA LEU A 443 15.27 31.77 5.48
C LEU A 443 16.09 31.40 6.71
N LEU A 444 17.07 32.24 7.03
CA LEU A 444 18.07 31.98 8.06
C LEU A 444 17.48 31.91 9.48
N PRO A 445 18.14 31.19 10.42
CA PRO A 445 17.64 31.05 11.79
C PRO A 445 17.48 32.37 12.56
N CYS A 446 18.19 33.43 12.16
CA CYS A 446 18.06 34.75 12.76
C CYS A 446 16.65 35.36 12.58
N TYR A 447 15.83 34.84 11.67
CA TYR A 447 14.45 35.24 11.42
C TYR A 447 13.43 34.32 12.11
N PHE A 448 13.86 33.42 12.98
CA PHE A 448 12.95 32.59 13.76
C PHE A 448 12.70 33.28 15.10
N SER A 449 11.44 33.48 15.47
CA SER A 449 11.07 34.11 16.73
C SER A 449 10.90 33.11 17.88
N ARG A 450 10.56 31.84 17.58
CA ARG A 450 10.55 30.67 18.48
C ARG A 450 10.20 29.38 17.71
N ALA A 451 10.37 28.23 18.35
CA ALA A 451 9.90 26.93 17.84
C ALA A 451 9.07 26.21 18.90
N LEU A 452 7.96 25.60 18.47
CA LEU A 452 6.99 24.90 19.32
C LEU A 452 6.90 23.43 18.92
N GLN A 453 6.89 22.53 19.90
CA GLN A 453 6.56 21.13 19.65
C GLN A 453 5.05 20.94 19.65
N LEU A 454 4.48 20.53 18.52
CA LEU A 454 3.03 20.39 18.32
C LEU A 454 2.49 19.07 18.90
N ARG A 455 3.31 18.01 18.91
CA ARG A 455 2.93 16.67 19.36
C ARG A 455 3.99 16.14 20.33
N PRO A 456 3.86 16.38 21.64
CA PRO A 456 4.80 15.85 22.62
C PRO A 456 4.63 14.32 22.73
N ARG A 457 5.75 13.57 22.64
CA ARG A 457 5.75 12.09 22.76
C ARG A 457 5.42 11.60 24.19
N ARG A 458 5.35 12.50 25.17
CA ARG A 458 4.92 12.25 26.57
C ARG A 458 4.15 13.46 27.09
N LYS A 459 3.03 13.24 27.80
CA LYS A 459 2.14 14.28 28.36
C LYS A 459 2.79 15.24 29.39
N SER A 460 4.09 15.10 29.72
CA SER A 460 4.74 15.85 30.80
C SER A 460 5.73 16.94 30.36
N GLU A 461 5.94 17.18 29.07
CA GLU A 461 6.90 18.21 28.60
C GLU A 461 6.30 19.04 27.47
N ALA A 462 5.38 19.94 27.81
CA ALA A 462 5.11 21.11 26.96
C ALA A 462 6.21 22.14 27.21
N SER A 463 7.38 21.97 26.58
CA SER A 463 8.49 22.92 26.68
C SER A 463 8.42 23.91 25.51
N SER A 464 8.03 25.15 25.83
CA SER A 464 8.22 26.29 24.92
C SER A 464 9.66 26.75 25.01
N TRP A 465 10.40 26.73 23.91
CA TRP A 465 11.78 27.22 23.87
C TRP A 465 11.80 28.68 23.41
N SER A 466 12.29 29.59 24.26
CA SER A 466 12.48 31.01 23.87
C SER A 466 13.90 31.22 23.33
N TRP A 467 14.08 32.09 22.35
CA TRP A 467 15.38 32.33 21.71
C TRP A 467 16.48 32.85 22.64
N ALA A 468 16.10 33.48 23.76
CA ALA A 468 17.06 33.93 24.77
C ALA A 468 17.80 32.77 25.48
N GLN A 469 17.28 31.54 25.42
CA GLN A 469 17.87 30.38 26.11
C GLN A 469 18.92 29.64 25.26
N VAL A 470 19.09 29.99 23.98
CA VAL A 470 19.96 29.25 23.04
C VAL A 470 21.41 29.78 23.01
N GLN A 471 21.68 30.98 23.53
CA GLN A 471 23.04 31.55 23.58
C GLN A 471 23.82 31.28 24.88
N GLY A 472 23.25 30.50 25.81
CA GLY A 472 23.80 30.29 27.15
C GLY A 472 24.41 28.92 27.40
N SER A 473 25.25 28.37 26.51
CA SER A 473 26.09 27.22 26.87
C SER A 473 27.37 27.14 26.02
N GLU A 474 28.20 28.18 26.08
CA GLU A 474 29.63 28.04 25.84
C GLU A 474 30.35 28.57 27.09
N ARG A 475 30.73 27.65 27.97
CA ARG A 475 31.98 27.64 28.75
C ARG A 475 32.33 26.21 29.09
#